data_AF-A2E819-F1
#
_entry.id   AF-A2E819-F1
#
_cell.length_a   1.000
_cell.length_b   1.000
_cell.length_c   1.000
_cell.angle_alpha   90.00
_cell.angle_beta   90.00
_cell.angle_gamma   90.00
#
_symmetry.space_group_name_H-M   'P 1'
#
loop_
_entity.id
_entity.type
_entity.pdbx_description
1 polymer ?
#
loop_
_entity_poly.entity_id
_entity_poly.type
_entity_poly.pdbx_seq_one_letter_code
_entity_poly.pdbx_strand_id
1 'polypeptide(L)'
;MLDKLLTPVKINKCIVPNRFMKSPTYMHDCDENGFAIPKYQKYYRDLADGKFGLITLGYYATHKKTRALPGQAILHTDAHAEGWRETIDYIHSKGAKTIMQIADCRNIKTNGKFMSLSEISESIELFVNAAKKAQNVGADGIEIHAAHGYLLSLFLSPLTNTRED
;
A
#
# COMPACT_ATOMS: atom_id res chain seq x y z
N MET A 1 -26.32 -4.91 17.32
CA MET A 1 -25.08 -5.58 16.82
C MET A 1 -24.46 -4.86 15.63
N LEU A 2 -25.25 -4.37 14.66
CA LEU A 2 -24.78 -3.46 13.61
C LEU A 2 -24.25 -2.11 14.16
N ASP A 3 -24.72 -1.70 15.33
CA ASP A 3 -24.35 -0.44 15.99
C ASP A 3 -22.83 -0.32 16.17
N LYS A 4 -22.16 -1.42 16.52
CA LYS A 4 -20.71 -1.41 16.69
C LYS A 4 -20.01 -1.08 15.37
N LEU A 5 -20.44 -1.63 14.23
CA LEU A 5 -19.78 -1.42 12.93
C LEU A 5 -19.79 0.05 12.50
N LEU A 6 -20.83 0.79 12.87
CA LEU A 6 -21.02 2.20 12.48
C LEU A 6 -20.40 3.19 13.46
N THR A 7 -19.85 2.73 14.58
CA THR A 7 -19.17 3.60 15.56
C THR A 7 -17.72 3.90 15.18
N PRO A 8 -17.21 5.11 15.45
CA PRO A 8 -15.82 5.44 15.22
C PRO A 8 -14.83 4.57 15.99
N VAL A 9 -13.61 4.48 15.48
CA VAL A 9 -12.47 3.87 16.17
C VAL A 9 -11.25 4.77 16.04
N LYS A 10 -10.54 4.96 17.15
CA LYS A 10 -9.29 5.72 17.20
C LYS A 10 -8.12 4.78 17.01
N ILE A 11 -7.25 5.07 16.05
CA ILE A 11 -5.99 4.38 15.80
C ILE A 11 -4.88 5.45 15.89
N ASN A 12 -4.11 5.42 16.98
CA ASN A 12 -3.15 6.48 17.31
C ASN A 12 -3.82 7.87 17.25
N LYS A 13 -3.40 8.74 16.33
CA LYS A 13 -3.93 10.09 16.12
C LYS A 13 -5.08 10.17 15.12
N CYS A 14 -5.41 9.07 14.44
CA CYS A 14 -6.46 9.02 13.42
C CYS A 14 -7.78 8.53 14.03
N ILE A 15 -8.88 9.22 13.73
CA ILE A 15 -10.24 8.78 14.05
C ILE A 15 -10.88 8.29 12.74
N VAL A 16 -11.09 6.98 12.64
CA VAL A 16 -11.80 6.34 11.54
C VAL A 16 -13.30 6.36 11.86
N PRO A 17 -14.17 6.88 10.98
CA PRO A 17 -15.56 7.18 11.34
C PRO A 17 -16.45 5.94 11.52
N ASN A 18 -16.05 4.79 10.98
CA ASN A 18 -16.73 3.51 11.14
C ASN A 18 -15.73 2.36 10.93
N ARG A 19 -16.19 1.11 11.05
CA ARG A 19 -15.33 -0.09 10.98
C ARG A 19 -15.37 -0.80 9.62
N PHE A 20 -15.86 -0.14 8.58
CA PHE A 20 -15.72 -0.62 7.20
C PHE A 20 -14.37 -0.18 6.66
N MET A 21 -13.53 -1.16 6.32
CA MET A 21 -12.25 -0.96 5.67
C MET A 21 -12.24 -1.64 4.32
N LYS A 22 -11.79 -0.93 3.28
CA LYS A 22 -11.50 -1.55 1.99
C LYS A 22 -10.07 -2.09 2.01
N SER A 23 -9.93 -3.41 1.84
CA SER A 23 -8.66 -4.11 1.73
C SER A 23 -7.88 -3.65 0.48
N PRO A 24 -6.53 -3.61 0.51
CA PRO A 24 -5.75 -3.44 -0.71
C PRO A 24 -6.03 -4.60 -1.69
N THR A 25 -6.14 -4.27 -2.98
CA THR A 25 -6.51 -5.22 -4.02
C THR A 25 -5.79 -4.85 -5.31
N TYR A 26 -5.21 -5.83 -5.99
CA TYR A 26 -4.66 -5.63 -7.32
C TYR A 26 -5.78 -5.41 -8.33
N MET A 27 -5.82 -4.23 -8.94
CA MET A 27 -6.87 -3.85 -9.91
C MET A 27 -6.42 -3.92 -11.38
N HIS A 28 -5.12 -4.11 -11.64
CA HIS A 28 -4.54 -4.02 -13.00
C HIS A 28 -4.83 -2.68 -13.71
N ASP A 29 -4.96 -1.60 -12.94
CA ASP A 29 -5.39 -0.28 -13.43
C ASP A 29 -4.29 0.77 -13.27
N CYS A 30 -3.06 0.39 -13.65
CA CYS A 30 -1.94 1.30 -13.77
C CYS A 30 -1.26 1.12 -15.12
N ASP A 31 -0.56 2.16 -15.58
CA ASP A 31 0.25 2.08 -16.78
C ASP A 31 1.54 1.27 -16.56
N GLU A 32 2.36 1.15 -17.60
CA GLU A 32 3.63 0.42 -17.56
C GLU A 32 4.64 1.00 -16.56
N ASN A 33 4.51 2.30 -16.24
CA ASN A 33 5.35 3.04 -15.33
C ASN A 33 4.82 3.01 -13.88
N GLY A 34 3.63 2.44 -13.66
CA GLY A 34 3.04 2.28 -12.34
C GLY A 34 2.20 3.48 -11.88
N PHE A 35 1.83 4.39 -12.79
CA PHE A 35 0.87 5.45 -12.51
C PHE A 35 -0.56 4.95 -12.65
N ALA A 36 -1.42 5.34 -11.71
CA ALA A 36 -2.83 5.00 -11.76
C ALA A 36 -3.52 5.69 -12.93
N ILE A 37 -4.30 4.93 -13.70
CA ILE A 37 -5.19 5.51 -14.71
C ILE A 37 -6.49 6.02 -14.06
N PRO A 38 -7.22 6.97 -14.69
CA PRO A 38 -8.33 7.67 -14.04
C PRO A 38 -9.42 6.78 -13.44
N LYS A 39 -9.70 5.62 -14.04
CA LYS A 39 -10.69 4.67 -13.50
C LYS A 39 -10.29 4.12 -12.12
N TYR A 40 -9.00 3.95 -11.84
CA TYR A 40 -8.53 3.44 -10.56
C TYR A 40 -8.72 4.46 -9.44
N GLN A 41 -8.41 5.72 -9.72
CA GLN A 41 -8.67 6.83 -8.80
C GLN A 41 -10.17 7.02 -8.55
N LYS A 42 -10.99 6.94 -9.61
CA LYS A 42 -12.46 7.03 -9.50
C LYS A 42 -13.01 5.94 -8.58
N TYR A 43 -12.55 4.70 -8.72
CA TYR A 43 -12.97 3.60 -7.85
C TYR A 43 -12.81 3.92 -6.35
N TYR A 44 -11.70 4.54 -5.95
CA TYR A 44 -11.51 4.94 -4.56
C TYR A 44 -12.38 6.12 -4.12
N ARG A 45 -12.66 7.06 -5.03
CA ARG A 45 -13.62 8.15 -4.77
C ARG A 45 -15.03 7.60 -4.57
N ASP A 46 -15.44 6.61 -5.38
CA ASP A 46 -16.74 5.95 -5.25
C ASP A 46 -16.89 5.24 -3.89
N LEU A 47 -15.81 4.63 -3.36
CA LEU A 47 -15.82 4.04 -2.01
C LEU A 47 -15.99 5.09 -0.90
N ALA A 48 -15.40 6.27 -1.07
CA ALA A 48 -15.56 7.38 -0.14
C ALA A 48 -16.99 7.93 -0.17
N ASP A 49 -17.59 8.04 -1.37
CA ASP A 49 -19.01 8.37 -1.52
C ASP A 49 -19.91 7.32 -0.86
N GLY A 50 -19.52 6.05 -0.93
CA GLY A 50 -20.13 4.91 -0.24
C GLY A 50 -19.91 4.84 1.28
N LYS A 51 -19.28 5.86 1.89
CA LYS A 51 -19.09 5.99 3.35
C LYS A 51 -18.20 4.92 3.99
N PHE A 52 -17.24 4.35 3.26
CA PHE A 52 -16.18 3.57 3.89
C PHE A 52 -15.39 4.40 4.90
N GLY A 53 -15.11 3.83 6.08
CA GLY A 53 -14.39 4.55 7.12
C GLY A 53 -12.89 4.64 6.82
N LEU A 54 -12.30 3.52 6.40
CA LEU A 54 -10.90 3.42 6.03
C LEU A 54 -10.75 2.83 4.63
N ILE A 55 -10.01 3.50 3.76
CA ILE A 55 -9.78 3.06 2.38
C ILE A 55 -8.29 2.79 2.24
N THR A 56 -7.92 1.53 1.99
CA THR A 56 -6.52 1.19 1.71
C THR A 56 -6.27 1.26 0.22
N LEU A 57 -5.47 2.24 -0.17
CA LEU A 57 -4.99 2.41 -1.53
C LEU A 57 -3.89 1.40 -1.85
N GLY A 58 -3.81 1.01 -3.12
CA GLY A 58 -2.81 0.08 -3.64
C GLY A 58 -3.26 -1.38 -3.63
N TYR A 59 -2.33 -2.34 -3.63
CA TYR A 59 -0.97 -2.21 -3.10
C TYR A 59 0.09 -1.68 -4.07
N TYR A 60 1.10 -0.99 -3.52
CA TYR A 60 2.16 -0.29 -4.24
C TYR A 60 3.48 -1.05 -4.15
N ALA A 61 4.12 -1.29 -5.29
CA ALA A 61 5.52 -1.69 -5.29
C ALA A 61 6.40 -0.47 -4.93
N THR A 62 7.36 -0.67 -4.04
CA THR A 62 8.30 0.39 -3.62
C THR A 62 9.26 0.84 -4.73
N HIS A 63 9.46 0.00 -5.76
CA HIS A 63 10.26 0.28 -6.95
C HIS A 63 9.77 -0.55 -8.13
N LYS A 64 10.09 -0.16 -9.37
CA LYS A 64 9.76 -0.96 -10.58
C LYS A 64 10.28 -2.40 -10.51
N LYS A 65 11.45 -2.58 -9.90
CA LYS A 65 12.11 -3.88 -9.69
C LYS A 65 11.46 -4.76 -8.62
N THR A 66 10.65 -4.17 -7.74
CA THR A 66 9.95 -4.89 -6.67
C THR A 66 8.49 -5.18 -7.05
N ARG A 67 8.09 -4.91 -8.29
CA ARG A 67 6.73 -5.08 -8.80
C ARG A 67 6.39 -6.54 -9.03
N ALA A 68 5.19 -6.96 -8.62
CA ALA A 68 4.67 -8.31 -8.79
C ALA A 68 4.20 -8.56 -10.23
N LEU A 69 3.38 -7.65 -10.76
CA LEU A 69 2.60 -7.85 -11.99
C LEU A 69 2.53 -6.55 -12.82
N PRO A 70 2.39 -6.65 -14.16
CA PRO A 70 2.03 -5.50 -14.99
C PRO A 70 0.75 -4.83 -14.49
N GLY A 71 0.63 -3.51 -14.58
CA GLY A 71 -0.55 -2.78 -14.11
C GLY A 71 -0.69 -2.67 -12.58
N GLN A 72 0.31 -3.10 -11.80
CA GLN A 72 0.42 -2.77 -10.38
C GLN A 72 0.99 -1.35 -10.21
N ALA A 73 0.44 -0.59 -9.27
CA ALA A 73 0.91 0.74 -8.92
C ALA A 73 2.32 0.71 -8.31
N ILE A 74 3.08 1.79 -8.52
CA ILE A 74 4.40 2.01 -7.93
C ILE A 74 4.35 3.27 -7.05
N LEU A 75 5.08 3.27 -5.93
CA LEU A 75 5.24 4.44 -5.06
C LEU A 75 6.73 4.73 -4.84
N HIS A 76 7.44 5.05 -5.92
CA HIS A 76 8.90 5.19 -5.92
C HIS A 76 9.40 6.64 -6.07
N THR A 77 8.70 7.47 -6.85
CA THR A 77 9.08 8.87 -7.12
C THR A 77 8.02 9.80 -6.56
N ASP A 78 8.35 11.09 -6.41
CA ASP A 78 7.37 12.07 -5.92
C ASP A 78 6.18 12.17 -6.89
N ALA A 79 6.43 12.13 -8.20
CA ALA A 79 5.37 12.10 -9.21
C ALA A 79 4.37 10.93 -9.02
N HIS A 80 4.87 9.74 -8.66
CA HIS A 80 3.98 8.60 -8.36
C HIS A 80 3.04 8.92 -7.19
N ALA A 81 3.55 9.58 -6.15
CA ALA A 81 2.77 9.95 -5.00
C ALA A 81 1.80 11.09 -5.33
N GLU A 82 2.28 12.16 -5.99
CA GLU A 82 1.48 13.34 -6.35
C GLU A 82 0.26 12.97 -7.18
N GLY A 83 0.37 11.94 -8.03
CA GLY A 83 -0.78 11.39 -8.77
C GLY A 83 -1.94 10.91 -7.89
N TRP A 84 -1.76 10.77 -6.57
CA TRP A 84 -2.83 10.39 -5.63
C TRP A 84 -3.38 11.55 -4.81
N ARG A 85 -2.75 12.73 -4.81
CA ARG A 85 -3.12 13.86 -3.92
C ARG A 85 -4.60 14.23 -4.02
N GLU A 86 -5.09 14.46 -5.24
CA GLU A 86 -6.50 14.79 -5.46
C GLU A 86 -7.47 13.68 -5.00
N THR A 87 -7.05 12.41 -5.10
CA THR A 87 -7.86 11.28 -4.64
C THR A 87 -7.91 11.22 -3.12
N ILE A 88 -6.76 11.46 -2.46
CA ILE A 88 -6.65 11.52 -1.00
C ILE A 88 -7.48 12.69 -0.45
N ASP A 89 -7.32 13.88 -1.04
CA ASP A 89 -8.09 15.07 -0.67
C ASP A 89 -9.60 14.83 -0.81
N TYR A 90 -10.03 14.17 -1.90
CA TYR A 90 -11.44 13.81 -2.08
C TYR A 90 -11.91 12.82 -1.01
N ILE A 91 -11.14 11.77 -0.70
CA ILE A 91 -11.48 10.80 0.36
C ILE A 91 -11.69 11.51 1.69
N HIS A 92 -10.77 12.42 2.05
CA HIS A 92 -10.86 13.21 3.27
C HIS A 92 -12.07 14.14 3.27
N SER A 93 -12.40 14.76 2.14
CA SER A 93 -13.60 15.62 2.00
C SER A 93 -14.91 14.89 2.30
N LYS A 94 -14.93 13.56 2.15
CA LYS A 94 -16.09 12.70 2.45
C LYS A 94 -16.08 12.17 3.89
N GLY A 95 -15.08 12.53 4.69
CA GLY A 95 -14.91 12.14 6.09
C GLY A 95 -14.19 10.80 6.30
N ALA A 96 -13.82 10.12 5.21
CA ALA A 96 -13.10 8.85 5.26
C ALA A 96 -11.60 9.06 5.49
N LYS A 97 -10.92 7.99 5.92
CA LYS A 97 -9.48 7.93 6.14
C LYS A 97 -8.82 7.05 5.11
N THR A 98 -7.55 7.31 4.80
CA THR A 98 -6.84 6.57 3.77
C THR A 98 -5.41 6.21 4.19
N ILE A 99 -5.03 4.98 3.89
CA ILE A 99 -3.66 4.50 4.05
C ILE A 99 -3.18 3.89 2.73
N MET A 100 -1.87 3.81 2.52
CA MET A 100 -1.29 3.21 1.33
C MET A 100 -0.56 1.91 1.71
N GLN A 101 -0.94 0.78 1.12
CA GLN A 101 -0.21 -0.48 1.34
C GLN A 101 1.05 -0.51 0.47
N ILE A 102 2.24 -0.51 1.10
CA ILE A 102 3.53 -0.58 0.40
C ILE A 102 4.14 -1.96 0.53
N ALA A 103 4.77 -2.43 -0.56
CA ALA A 103 5.25 -3.79 -0.69
C ALA A 103 6.55 -3.87 -1.49
N ASP A 104 7.39 -4.85 -1.11
CA ASP A 104 8.39 -5.43 -1.99
C ASP A 104 7.87 -6.82 -2.41
N CYS A 105 7.45 -6.93 -3.67
CA CYS A 105 6.72 -8.10 -4.15
C CYS A 105 7.64 -9.16 -4.78
N ARG A 106 8.95 -9.06 -4.57
CA ARG A 106 9.87 -10.16 -4.85
C ARG A 106 9.41 -11.39 -4.07
N ASN A 107 9.40 -12.53 -4.73
CA ASN A 107 8.94 -13.80 -4.19
C ASN A 107 9.87 -14.93 -4.67
N ILE A 108 9.67 -16.16 -4.18
CA ILE A 108 10.54 -17.30 -4.51
C ILE A 108 10.62 -17.56 -6.02
N LYS A 109 9.50 -17.35 -6.76
CA LYS A 109 9.47 -17.58 -8.21
C LYS A 109 10.22 -16.51 -8.98
N THR A 110 10.25 -15.28 -8.47
CA THR A 110 10.87 -14.13 -9.16
C THR A 110 12.30 -13.87 -8.72
N ASN A 111 12.68 -14.28 -7.51
CA ASN A 111 14.01 -14.04 -6.95
C ASN A 111 14.38 -15.05 -5.85
N GLY A 112 14.50 -16.34 -6.19
CA GLY A 112 14.81 -17.45 -5.27
C GLY A 112 16.23 -17.46 -4.69
N LYS A 113 16.93 -16.32 -4.65
CA LYS A 113 18.28 -16.19 -4.08
C LYS A 113 18.20 -15.48 -2.72
N PHE A 114 19.03 -15.90 -1.78
CA PHE A 114 19.21 -15.16 -0.54
C PHE A 114 19.73 -13.75 -0.83
N MET A 115 19.10 -12.75 -0.24
CA MET A 115 19.56 -11.37 -0.35
C MET A 115 20.85 -11.17 0.44
N SER A 116 21.78 -10.40 -0.11
CA SER A 116 22.91 -9.90 0.66
C SER A 116 22.47 -8.84 1.68
N LEU A 117 23.32 -8.52 2.67
CA LEU A 117 23.06 -7.44 3.62
C LEU A 117 22.88 -6.08 2.94
N SER A 118 23.55 -5.84 1.80
CA SER A 118 23.38 -4.60 1.04
C SER A 118 22.04 -4.54 0.32
N GLU A 119 21.57 -5.66 -0.24
CA GLU A 119 20.23 -5.75 -0.84
C GLU A 119 19.11 -5.61 0.21
N ILE A 120 19.34 -6.13 1.43
CA ILE A 120 18.42 -5.94 2.56
C ILE A 120 18.36 -4.46 2.94
N SER A 121 19.52 -3.81 3.09
CA SER A 121 19.62 -2.37 3.37
C SER A 121 18.91 -1.54 2.29
N GLU A 122 19.09 -1.88 1.01
CA GLU A 122 18.41 -1.21 -0.08
C GLU A 122 16.88 -1.38 0.00
N SER A 123 16.39 -2.58 0.32
CA SER A 123 14.95 -2.83 0.47
C SER A 123 14.37 -1.97 1.61
N ILE A 124 15.07 -1.87 2.74
CA ILE A 124 14.68 -1.00 3.86
C ILE A 124 14.53 0.45 3.39
N GLU A 125 15.53 0.98 2.69
CA GLU A 125 15.49 2.35 2.15
C GLU A 125 14.32 2.56 1.17
N LEU A 126 14.00 1.57 0.35
CA LEU A 126 12.85 1.63 -0.55
C LEU A 126 11.52 1.72 0.22
N PHE A 127 11.35 0.96 1.31
CA PHE A 127 10.18 1.08 2.18
C PHE A 127 10.11 2.45 2.87
N VAL A 128 11.22 2.93 3.42
CA VAL A 128 11.30 4.25 4.09
C VAL A 128 10.93 5.38 3.11
N ASN A 129 11.46 5.35 1.89
CA ASN A 129 11.19 6.37 0.89
C ASN A 129 9.74 6.34 0.41
N ALA A 130 9.15 5.16 0.23
CA ALA A 130 7.73 5.01 -0.09
C ALA A 130 6.82 5.54 1.05
N ALA A 131 7.19 5.29 2.31
CA ALA A 131 6.46 5.80 3.47
C ALA A 131 6.49 7.34 3.54
N LYS A 132 7.67 7.95 3.33
CA LYS A 132 7.81 9.43 3.26
C LYS A 132 6.94 10.02 2.14
N LYS A 133 6.91 9.36 0.97
CA LYS A 133 6.10 9.78 -0.17
C LYS A 133 4.60 9.73 0.12
N ALA A 134 4.12 8.64 0.74
CA ALA A 134 2.74 8.53 1.19
C ALA A 134 2.38 9.67 2.18
N GLN A 135 3.27 9.95 3.12
CA GLN A 135 3.09 11.05 4.08
C GLN A 135 3.00 12.42 3.38
N ASN A 136 3.88 12.69 2.40
CA ASN A 136 3.94 13.98 1.69
C ASN A 136 2.66 14.33 0.92
N VAL A 137 1.88 13.32 0.53
CA VAL A 137 0.62 13.49 -0.19
C VAL A 137 -0.62 13.38 0.70
N GLY A 138 -0.41 13.35 2.02
CA GLY A 138 -1.50 13.44 2.99
C GLY A 138 -2.12 12.10 3.38
N ALA A 139 -1.52 10.94 3.06
CA ALA A 139 -2.04 9.68 3.58
C ALA A 139 -2.05 9.69 5.13
N ASP A 140 -3.11 9.14 5.75
CA ASP A 140 -3.23 9.08 7.22
C ASP A 140 -2.26 8.06 7.83
N GLY A 141 -1.63 7.22 7.00
CA GLY A 141 -0.66 6.21 7.38
C GLY A 141 -0.28 5.29 6.22
N ILE A 142 0.47 4.24 6.54
CA ILE A 142 0.85 3.19 5.61
C ILE A 142 0.51 1.82 6.19
N GLU A 143 0.33 0.85 5.31
CA GLU A 143 0.31 -0.57 5.65
C GLU A 143 1.54 -1.25 5.05
N ILE A 144 2.28 -2.02 5.85
CA ILE A 144 3.44 -2.78 5.38
C ILE A 144 2.94 -4.16 4.96
N HIS A 145 3.11 -4.51 3.69
CA HIS A 145 2.71 -5.81 3.19
C HIS A 145 3.74 -6.90 3.59
N ALA A 146 3.44 -7.65 4.65
CA ALA A 146 4.26 -8.77 5.15
C ALA A 146 3.55 -10.13 5.08
N ALA A 147 2.83 -10.38 3.99
CA ALA A 147 1.96 -11.53 3.81
C ALA A 147 2.03 -12.06 2.37
N HIS A 148 1.18 -13.04 2.05
CA HIS A 148 0.91 -13.54 0.69
C HIS A 148 2.14 -14.01 -0.12
N GLY A 149 3.22 -14.43 0.55
CA GLY A 149 4.40 -14.99 -0.13
C GLY A 149 5.33 -13.94 -0.77
N TYR A 150 5.12 -12.65 -0.49
CA TYR A 150 6.05 -11.58 -0.86
C TYR A 150 7.20 -11.43 0.13
N LEU A 151 8.14 -10.53 -0.16
CA LEU A 151 9.48 -10.54 0.41
C LEU A 151 9.51 -10.70 1.92
N LEU A 152 8.81 -9.83 2.66
CA LEU A 152 8.83 -9.86 4.12
C LEU A 152 8.24 -11.16 4.68
N SER A 153 7.21 -11.72 4.04
CA SER A 153 6.67 -13.02 4.47
C SER A 153 7.66 -14.16 4.25
N LEU A 154 8.56 -14.04 3.26
CA LEU A 154 9.62 -15.02 3.04
C LEU A 154 10.67 -14.98 4.15
N PHE A 155 10.99 -13.78 4.66
CA PHE A 155 11.88 -13.61 5.81
C PHE A 155 11.25 -14.11 7.11
N LEU A 156 9.95 -13.91 7.29
CA LEU A 156 9.24 -14.27 8.53
C LEU A 156 8.96 -15.77 8.66
N SER A 157 8.87 -16.50 7.55
CA SER A 157 8.50 -17.91 7.56
C SER A 157 9.73 -18.84 7.65
N PRO A 158 9.79 -19.77 8.62
CA PRO A 158 10.89 -20.75 8.71
C PRO A 158 10.88 -21.75 7.55
N LEU A 159 9.78 -21.84 6.80
CA LEU A 159 9.70 -22.69 5.60
C LEU A 159 10.52 -22.11 4.43
N THR A 160 10.85 -20.82 4.47
CA THR A 160 11.46 -20.11 3.35
C THR A 160 12.73 -19.36 3.75
N ASN A 161 12.88 -19.01 5.02
CA ASN A 161 14.08 -18.40 5.56
C ASN A 161 14.90 -19.43 6.35
N THR A 162 15.97 -19.91 5.73
CA THR A 162 16.99 -20.79 6.34
C THR A 162 18.35 -20.10 6.41
N ARG A 163 18.36 -18.77 6.57
CA ARG A 163 19.62 -18.02 6.74
C ARG A 163 20.27 -18.36 8.08
N GLU A 164 21.59 -18.27 8.12
CA GLU A 164 22.42 -18.57 9.29
C GLU A 164 23.32 -17.39 9.69
N ASP A 165 23.08 -16.21 9.10
CA ASP A 165 23.83 -14.99 9.37
C ASP A 165 23.45 -14.29 10.69
#